data_AF-A0A2U3KID3-F1
#
_entry.id   AF-A0A2U3KID3-F1
#
_cell.length_a   1.000
_cell.length_b   1.000
_cell.length_c   1.000
_cell.angle_alpha   90.00
_cell.angle_beta   90.00
_cell.angle_gamma   90.00
#
_symmetry.space_group_name_H-M   'P 1'
#
loop_
_entity.id
_entity.type
_entity.pdbx_description
1 polymer ?
#
loop_
_entity_poly.entity_id
_entity_poly.type
_entity_poly.pdbx_seq_one_letter_code
_entity_poly.pdbx_strand_id
1 'polypeptide(L)'
;MIYRPQRKRKRVSHADDWLMTYADMITLLLCFFVVAALASISQKKNIPEVDAAQKVEIPAQASKPIEANPHLPDEMIEPELSGPVEEKKTESSEPAKPEAVTSVDKTSVDNTSVLPPASLPEIVDNLKSQGVANFEQKSDRITSLDISSAAFFDSGSATLSPAGKGILHDVADNLKSEKFKDYQVTVEGHTDDAPINTSLFPSNWELSTARAAAVVRFFLDEGISAQKLRAAGYADTFPKAPNRDEKGRAIPENQAQNRRVVIKLEKIEKTS
;
A
#
# COMPACT_ATOMS: atom_id res chain seq x y z
N MET A 1 47.52 -17.61 -76.12
CA MET A 1 46.48 -16.91 -75.32
C MET A 1 45.69 -17.99 -74.58
N ILE A 2 45.61 -17.98 -73.25
CA ILE A 2 45.00 -19.08 -72.46
C ILE A 2 43.72 -18.56 -71.79
N TYR A 3 42.59 -19.19 -72.09
CA TYR A 3 41.29 -18.83 -71.52
C TYR A 3 41.00 -19.65 -70.25
N ARG A 4 40.85 -18.99 -69.10
CA ARG A 4 40.42 -19.62 -67.83
C ARG A 4 38.96 -19.27 -67.56
N PRO A 5 38.01 -20.22 -67.65
CA PRO A 5 36.60 -19.94 -67.33
C PRO A 5 36.43 -19.76 -65.82
N GLN A 6 35.87 -18.62 -65.39
CA GLN A 6 35.55 -18.41 -63.98
C GLN A 6 34.26 -19.15 -63.58
N ARG A 7 34.35 -20.05 -62.60
CA ARG A 7 33.15 -20.60 -61.93
C ARG A 7 32.47 -19.49 -61.13
N LYS A 8 31.25 -19.11 -61.52
CA LYS A 8 30.38 -18.25 -60.72
C LYS A 8 30.10 -18.92 -59.38
N ARG A 9 30.67 -18.42 -58.27
CA ARG A 9 30.22 -18.76 -56.91
C ARG A 9 28.78 -18.28 -56.76
N LYS A 10 27.84 -19.18 -56.45
CA LYS A 10 26.53 -18.77 -55.91
C LYS A 10 26.81 -18.05 -54.59
N ARG A 11 26.23 -16.87 -54.39
CA ARG A 11 26.12 -16.28 -53.05
C ARG A 11 25.05 -17.09 -52.30
N VAL A 12 25.37 -17.55 -51.10
CA VAL A 12 24.37 -18.09 -50.17
C VAL A 12 23.62 -16.90 -49.57
N SER A 13 22.32 -17.06 -49.34
CA SER A 13 21.45 -16.07 -48.74
C SER A 13 21.59 -16.09 -47.21
N HIS A 14 22.04 -14.99 -46.61
CA HIS A 14 21.95 -14.80 -45.14
C HIS A 14 20.50 -14.74 -44.60
N ALA A 15 19.50 -14.88 -45.47
CA ALA A 15 18.10 -15.02 -45.10
C ALA A 15 17.76 -16.40 -44.52
N ASP A 16 18.67 -17.38 -44.61
CA ASP A 16 18.47 -18.74 -44.09
C ASP A 16 19.10 -18.94 -42.69
N ASP A 17 20.09 -18.11 -42.32
CA ASP A 17 20.88 -18.27 -41.08
C ASP A 17 20.05 -18.02 -39.79
N TRP A 18 19.12 -17.06 -39.81
CA TRP A 18 18.24 -16.79 -38.66
C TRP A 18 17.18 -17.88 -38.44
N LEU A 19 16.82 -18.62 -39.50
CA LEU A 19 15.82 -19.68 -39.40
C LEU A 19 16.33 -20.85 -38.56
N MET A 20 17.65 -21.11 -38.60
CA MET A 20 18.31 -22.14 -37.80
C MET A 20 18.35 -21.78 -36.31
N THR A 21 18.66 -20.53 -35.96
CA THR A 21 18.66 -20.10 -34.54
C THR A 21 17.24 -19.99 -33.97
N TYR A 22 16.26 -19.62 -34.79
CA TYR A 22 14.84 -19.67 -34.45
C TYR A 22 14.36 -21.11 -34.21
N ALA A 23 14.74 -22.05 -35.08
CA ALA A 23 14.41 -23.47 -34.92
C ALA A 23 15.03 -24.06 -33.65
N ASP A 24 16.31 -23.78 -33.38
CA ASP A 24 17.01 -24.20 -32.16
C ASP A 24 16.26 -23.69 -30.90
N MET A 25 15.98 -22.39 -30.83
CA MET A 25 15.24 -21.78 -29.71
C MET A 25 13.86 -22.43 -29.47
N ILE A 26 13.12 -22.78 -30.55
CA ILE A 26 11.85 -23.50 -30.44
C ILE A 26 12.06 -24.93 -29.93
N THR A 27 13.08 -25.65 -30.39
CA THR A 27 13.34 -27.03 -29.92
C THR A 27 13.79 -27.07 -28.45
N LEU A 28 14.58 -26.09 -27.99
CA LEU A 28 14.94 -25.93 -26.59
C LEU A 28 13.71 -25.66 -25.71
N LEU A 29 12.81 -24.77 -26.16
CA LEU A 29 11.56 -24.46 -25.48
C LEU A 29 10.62 -25.69 -25.41
N LEU A 30 10.49 -26.44 -26.51
CA LEU A 30 9.71 -27.69 -26.53
C LEU A 30 10.30 -28.75 -25.58
N CYS A 31 11.62 -28.92 -25.58
CA CYS A 31 12.33 -29.84 -24.71
C CYS A 31 12.10 -29.50 -23.22
N PHE A 32 12.21 -28.21 -22.86
CA PHE A 32 11.91 -27.72 -21.52
C PHE A 32 10.49 -28.09 -21.07
N PHE A 33 9.46 -27.83 -21.90
CA PHE A 33 8.09 -28.18 -21.54
C PHE A 33 7.84 -29.69 -21.43
N VAL A 34 8.47 -30.52 -22.26
CA VAL A 34 8.39 -31.99 -22.15
C VAL A 34 9.02 -32.48 -20.84
N VAL A 35 10.21 -31.98 -20.48
CA VAL A 35 10.88 -32.33 -19.21
C VAL A 35 10.06 -31.86 -18.00
N ALA A 36 9.52 -30.64 -18.04
CA ALA A 36 8.66 -30.11 -16.98
C ALA A 36 7.35 -30.91 -16.83
N ALA A 37 6.73 -31.34 -17.94
CA ALA A 37 5.54 -32.18 -17.91
C ALA A 37 5.82 -33.56 -17.30
N LEU A 38 6.92 -34.21 -17.69
CA LEU A 38 7.33 -35.50 -17.11
C LEU A 38 7.64 -35.39 -15.60
N ALA A 39 8.32 -34.32 -15.18
CA ALA A 39 8.57 -34.03 -13.77
C ALA A 39 7.27 -33.80 -12.98
N SER A 40 6.31 -33.07 -13.55
CA SER A 40 4.99 -32.82 -12.96
C SER A 40 4.17 -34.10 -12.78
N ILE A 41 4.18 -34.99 -13.78
CA ILE A 41 3.52 -36.31 -13.70
C ILE A 41 4.14 -37.16 -12.58
N SER A 42 5.48 -37.14 -12.43
CA SER A 42 6.21 -37.90 -11.41
C SER A 42 5.84 -37.51 -9.97
N GLN A 43 5.49 -36.24 -9.72
CA GLN A 43 5.12 -35.75 -8.38
C GLN A 43 3.76 -36.26 -7.88
N LYS A 44 2.90 -36.81 -8.75
CA LYS A 44 1.50 -37.14 -8.40
C LYS A 44 1.30 -38.45 -7.63
N LYS A 45 2.30 -38.90 -6.84
CA LYS A 45 2.23 -40.15 -6.06
C LYS A 45 2.86 -40.09 -4.66
N ASN A 46 2.72 -38.97 -3.96
CA ASN A 46 3.01 -38.85 -2.52
C ASN A 46 1.83 -38.20 -1.78
N ILE A 47 0.79 -39.00 -1.54
CA ILE A 47 -0.19 -38.75 -0.47
C ILE A 47 0.05 -39.88 0.55
N PRO A 48 0.51 -39.59 1.77
CA PRO A 48 0.68 -40.63 2.78
C PRO A 48 -0.70 -41.14 3.22
N GLU A 49 -0.81 -42.46 3.34
CA GLU A 49 -1.98 -43.16 3.82
C GLU A 49 -2.14 -42.91 5.33
N VAL A 50 -3.28 -42.37 5.76
CA VAL A 50 -3.55 -42.06 7.17
C VAL A 50 -4.20 -43.27 7.86
N ASP A 51 -3.37 -44.08 8.52
CA ASP A 51 -3.78 -45.28 9.25
C ASP A 51 -4.89 -45.01 10.28
N ALA A 52 -6.05 -45.66 10.08
CA ALA A 52 -7.25 -45.45 10.86
C ALA A 52 -7.27 -46.26 12.17
N ALA A 53 -6.51 -45.84 13.18
CA ALA A 53 -6.41 -46.57 14.46
C ALA A 53 -6.22 -45.71 15.73
N GLN A 54 -7.07 -44.71 15.99
CA GLN A 54 -7.22 -44.17 17.35
C GLN A 54 -8.69 -44.12 17.80
N LYS A 55 -9.09 -45.14 18.57
CA LYS A 55 -10.42 -45.30 19.16
C LYS A 55 -10.59 -44.35 20.35
N VAL A 56 -11.24 -43.20 20.14
CA VAL A 56 -11.70 -42.33 21.25
C VAL A 56 -13.11 -42.76 21.65
N GLU A 57 -13.26 -43.23 22.89
CA GLU A 57 -14.55 -43.65 23.43
C GLU A 57 -15.32 -42.44 23.97
N ILE A 58 -16.48 -42.15 23.37
CA ILE A 58 -17.43 -41.16 23.87
C ILE A 58 -18.51 -41.91 24.66
N PRO A 59 -18.64 -41.71 25.99
CA PRO A 59 -19.69 -42.34 26.77
C PRO A 59 -21.05 -41.71 26.45
N ALA A 60 -22.00 -42.52 26.01
CA ALA A 60 -23.34 -42.07 25.69
C ALA A 60 -24.17 -41.81 26.97
N GLN A 61 -24.73 -40.61 27.09
CA GLN A 61 -25.93 -40.35 27.90
C GLN A 61 -27.00 -39.73 27.01
N ALA A 62 -28.26 -40.12 27.25
CA ALA A 62 -29.31 -40.01 26.25
C ALA A 62 -30.28 -38.84 26.49
N SER A 63 -30.62 -38.17 25.38
CA SER A 63 -31.94 -37.59 25.09
C SER A 63 -32.66 -36.75 26.15
N LYS A 64 -32.76 -35.45 25.87
CA LYS A 64 -34.05 -34.76 25.70
C LYS A 64 -33.90 -33.62 24.67
N PRO A 65 -34.91 -33.35 23.82
CA PRO A 65 -34.83 -32.28 22.84
C PRO A 65 -35.01 -30.91 23.51
N ILE A 66 -34.38 -29.88 22.93
CA ILE A 66 -34.70 -28.48 23.22
C ILE A 66 -35.56 -27.98 22.05
N GLU A 67 -36.75 -27.48 22.36
CA GLU A 67 -37.67 -26.92 21.38
C GLU A 67 -37.17 -25.58 20.86
N ALA A 68 -37.32 -25.34 19.55
CA ALA A 68 -37.19 -24.01 18.99
C ALA A 68 -38.50 -23.23 19.24
N ASN A 69 -38.49 -22.29 20.19
CA ASN A 69 -39.62 -21.40 20.44
C ASN A 69 -39.27 -19.94 20.08
N PRO A 70 -39.88 -19.36 19.01
CA PRO A 70 -39.62 -17.99 18.61
C PRO A 70 -40.59 -17.02 19.33
N HIS A 71 -40.06 -16.20 20.26
CA HIS A 71 -40.82 -15.05 20.77
C HIS A 71 -39.95 -13.83 21.08
N LEU A 72 -40.38 -12.69 20.52
CA LEU A 72 -40.05 -11.35 20.97
C LEU A 72 -41.09 -10.92 22.01
N PRO A 73 -40.73 -10.06 22.98
CA PRO A 73 -41.68 -9.19 23.66
C PRO A 73 -41.58 -7.77 23.07
N ASP A 74 -42.65 -7.32 22.41
CA ASP A 74 -42.93 -5.88 22.23
C ASP A 74 -43.65 -5.37 23.49
N GLU A 75 -43.21 -4.23 24.01
CA GLU A 75 -43.95 -3.17 24.74
C GLU A 75 -42.89 -2.28 25.44
N MET A 76 -42.62 -1.04 25.02
CA MET A 76 -43.48 0.16 25.03
C MET A 76 -43.85 0.64 26.44
N ILE A 77 -42.99 1.49 27.02
CA ILE A 77 -43.38 2.44 28.09
C ILE A 77 -42.76 3.81 27.77
N GLU A 78 -43.60 4.75 27.31
CA GLU A 78 -43.43 6.18 27.59
C GLU A 78 -44.32 6.55 28.79
N PRO A 79 -44.08 7.69 29.46
CA PRO A 79 -45.04 8.79 29.25
C PRO A 79 -44.39 10.19 29.17
N GLU A 80 -45.23 11.18 28.83
CA GLU A 80 -44.84 12.50 28.35
C GLU A 80 -44.33 13.52 29.41
N LEU A 81 -43.29 14.26 29.00
CA LEU A 81 -43.22 15.74 28.92
C LEU A 81 -44.04 16.64 29.88
N SER A 82 -43.34 17.40 30.74
CA SER A 82 -43.71 18.79 31.09
C SER A 82 -42.54 19.58 31.72
N GLY A 83 -42.24 20.78 31.21
CA GLY A 83 -41.36 21.77 31.88
C GLY A 83 -42.17 22.83 32.65
N PRO A 84 -41.70 24.10 32.84
CA PRO A 84 -40.44 24.73 32.39
C PRO A 84 -39.75 25.57 33.52
N VAL A 85 -38.99 26.63 33.17
CA VAL A 85 -38.54 27.80 34.03
C VAL A 85 -37.28 27.51 34.91
N GLU A 86 -36.24 28.37 35.02
CA GLU A 86 -35.98 29.76 34.53
C GLU A 86 -34.49 30.02 34.12
N GLU A 87 -34.24 31.17 33.47
CA GLU A 87 -32.89 31.72 33.21
C GLU A 87 -32.24 32.36 34.46
N LYS A 88 -30.92 32.60 34.43
CA LYS A 88 -30.42 33.94 34.77
C LYS A 88 -29.19 34.38 33.98
N LYS A 89 -29.21 35.66 33.58
CA LYS A 89 -28.13 36.41 32.90
C LYS A 89 -27.06 36.84 33.93
N THR A 90 -25.90 37.39 33.56
CA THR A 90 -25.74 38.79 33.12
C THR A 90 -24.36 39.06 32.48
N GLU A 91 -24.39 39.84 31.39
CA GLU A 91 -23.47 40.88 30.86
C GLU A 91 -22.10 41.16 31.55
N SER A 92 -21.11 41.83 30.93
CA SER A 92 -20.75 42.17 29.53
C SER A 92 -19.51 43.09 29.59
N SER A 93 -18.57 43.03 28.64
CA SER A 93 -17.86 44.21 28.10
C SER A 93 -16.78 43.87 27.05
N GLU A 94 -16.88 44.54 25.91
CA GLU A 94 -15.79 44.81 24.95
C GLU A 94 -15.50 46.33 25.03
N PRO A 95 -14.24 46.78 24.98
CA PRO A 95 -13.85 47.60 23.82
C PRO A 95 -12.37 47.55 23.37
N ALA A 96 -12.22 47.69 22.05
CA ALA A 96 -11.26 48.56 21.34
C ALA A 96 -9.85 48.06 20.91
N LYS A 97 -9.55 48.49 19.68
CA LYS A 97 -8.32 48.43 18.87
C LYS A 97 -7.48 49.71 19.07
N PRO A 98 -6.14 49.66 18.96
CA PRO A 98 -5.45 50.29 17.80
C PRO A 98 -4.35 49.35 17.25
N GLU A 99 -4.07 49.22 15.94
CA GLU A 99 -3.65 50.20 14.91
C GLU A 99 -2.19 50.69 14.98
N ALA A 100 -1.41 50.33 13.93
CA ALA A 100 -0.28 51.08 13.33
C ALA A 100 1.04 51.21 14.15
N VAL A 101 2.27 51.22 13.59
CA VAL A 101 2.90 51.00 12.25
C VAL A 101 4.40 50.59 12.50
N THR A 102 5.38 50.35 11.59
CA THR A 102 5.66 50.79 10.20
C THR A 102 6.67 49.84 9.48
N SER A 103 7.03 50.20 8.24
CA SER A 103 8.22 49.88 7.41
C SER A 103 9.57 49.63 8.11
N VAL A 104 10.59 48.96 7.52
CA VAL A 104 11.44 49.31 6.34
C VAL A 104 12.31 48.06 5.97
N ASP A 105 12.84 47.77 4.77
CA ASP A 105 12.59 48.08 3.34
C ASP A 105 13.62 47.25 2.47
N LYS A 106 13.39 47.10 1.16
CA LYS A 106 14.29 46.64 0.05
C LYS A 106 15.58 45.84 0.37
N THR A 107 15.82 44.73 -0.33
CA THR A 107 16.41 44.84 -1.70
C THR A 107 16.12 43.66 -2.61
N SER A 108 16.17 43.92 -3.92
CA SER A 108 15.91 42.98 -5.02
C SER A 108 17.21 42.52 -5.70
N VAL A 109 17.32 41.25 -6.04
CA VAL A 109 18.29 40.74 -7.04
C VAL A 109 17.58 39.75 -7.97
N ASP A 110 17.58 40.05 -9.27
CA ASP A 110 17.16 39.12 -10.32
C ASP A 110 18.24 38.04 -10.53
N ASN A 111 17.82 36.80 -10.74
CA ASN A 111 18.67 35.75 -11.27
C ASN A 111 17.82 34.72 -12.04
N THR A 112 17.76 34.90 -13.36
CA THR A 112 17.17 33.93 -14.28
C THR A 112 18.01 32.65 -14.32
N SER A 113 17.66 31.68 -13.47
CA SER A 113 18.24 30.32 -13.47
C SER A 113 17.16 29.30 -13.82
N VAL A 114 17.39 28.52 -14.89
CA VAL A 114 16.45 27.51 -15.35
C VAL A 114 16.54 26.28 -14.44
N LEU A 115 15.73 26.29 -13.39
CA LEU A 115 15.58 25.15 -12.49
C LEU A 115 14.94 23.96 -13.25
N PRO A 116 15.47 22.73 -13.09
CA PRO A 116 14.81 21.53 -13.60
C PRO A 116 13.45 21.32 -12.89
N PRO A 117 12.53 20.53 -13.46
CA PRO A 117 11.18 20.31 -12.91
C PRO A 117 11.20 19.37 -11.68
N ALA A 118 11.80 19.85 -10.59
CA ALA A 118 11.99 19.18 -9.32
C ALA A 118 11.44 20.07 -8.19
N SER A 119 10.85 19.53 -7.12
CA SER A 119 10.32 18.17 -6.94
C SER A 119 9.23 18.21 -5.84
N LEU A 120 9.21 17.26 -4.89
CA LEU A 120 8.34 17.25 -3.70
C LEU A 120 8.87 17.93 -2.39
N PRO A 121 10.05 18.59 -2.30
CA PRO A 121 10.59 19.12 -1.03
C PRO A 121 9.61 19.95 -0.18
N GLU A 122 8.89 20.92 -0.74
CA GLU A 122 8.05 21.86 0.03
C GLU A 122 6.94 21.16 0.85
N ILE A 123 6.37 20.10 0.28
CA ILE A 123 5.36 19.23 0.92
C ILE A 123 5.99 18.43 2.07
N VAL A 124 7.22 18.00 1.84
CA VAL A 124 7.99 17.13 2.72
C VAL A 124 8.62 17.91 3.86
N ASP A 125 9.03 19.16 3.65
CA ASP A 125 9.72 19.97 4.66
C ASP A 125 8.75 20.47 5.74
N ASN A 126 7.47 20.64 5.41
CA ASN A 126 6.40 20.74 6.41
C ASN A 126 6.27 19.46 7.24
N LEU A 127 6.13 18.28 6.61
CA LEU A 127 5.95 17.01 7.32
C LEU A 127 7.20 16.54 8.11
N LYS A 128 8.41 16.88 7.64
CA LYS A 128 9.68 16.71 8.37
C LYS A 128 9.73 17.59 9.61
N SER A 129 9.21 18.81 9.57
CA SER A 129 9.20 19.71 10.74
C SER A 129 8.41 19.14 11.92
N GLN A 130 7.45 18.25 11.64
CA GLN A 130 6.68 17.50 12.63
C GLN A 130 7.29 16.11 12.96
N GLY A 131 8.33 15.68 12.26
CA GLY A 131 9.06 14.42 12.51
C GLY A 131 8.35 13.13 12.08
N VAL A 132 7.27 13.21 11.29
CA VAL A 132 6.36 12.07 11.05
C VAL A 132 6.70 11.26 9.79
N ALA A 133 7.43 11.85 8.84
CA ALA A 133 7.64 11.28 7.50
C ALA A 133 9.12 11.26 7.06
N ASN A 134 9.52 10.14 6.45
CA ASN A 134 10.77 10.02 5.68
C ASN A 134 10.49 10.13 4.18
N PHE A 135 11.46 10.62 3.41
CA PHE A 135 11.31 10.92 2.00
C PHE A 135 12.42 10.29 1.16
N GLU A 136 12.04 9.46 0.19
CA GLU A 136 12.95 8.79 -0.73
C GLU A 136 12.53 9.05 -2.18
N GLN A 137 13.14 10.06 -2.82
CA GLN A 137 13.03 10.25 -4.26
C GLN A 137 13.99 9.29 -4.98
N LYS A 138 13.43 8.29 -5.67
CA LYS A 138 14.20 7.23 -6.35
C LYS A 138 14.55 7.59 -7.80
N SER A 139 13.82 8.53 -8.41
CA SER A 139 14.15 9.17 -9.69
C SER A 139 13.28 10.43 -9.90
N ASP A 140 13.47 11.13 -11.02
CA ASP A 140 12.58 12.22 -11.49
C ASP A 140 11.13 11.76 -11.75
N ARG A 141 10.88 10.45 -11.79
CA ARG A 141 9.59 9.83 -12.15
C ARG A 141 8.91 9.10 -11.00
N ILE A 142 9.66 8.73 -9.95
CA ILE A 142 9.20 7.92 -8.82
C ILE A 142 9.64 8.58 -7.52
N THR A 143 8.65 8.97 -6.71
CA THR A 143 8.89 9.54 -5.38
C THR A 143 8.08 8.80 -4.33
N SER A 144 8.71 8.46 -3.20
CA SER A 144 8.11 7.71 -2.10
C SER A 144 8.07 8.54 -0.82
N LEU A 145 6.92 8.56 -0.16
CA LEU A 145 6.70 9.14 1.16
C LEU A 145 6.45 8.00 2.16
N ASP A 146 7.43 7.73 3.02
CA ASP A 146 7.36 6.68 4.04
C ASP A 146 6.91 7.26 5.38
N ILE A 147 5.76 6.81 5.88
CA ILE A 147 5.21 7.26 7.17
C ILE A 147 4.98 6.04 8.08
N SER A 148 5.31 6.18 9.36
CA SER A 148 5.08 5.13 10.36
C SER A 148 3.60 4.77 10.46
N SER A 149 3.28 3.47 10.47
CA SER A 149 1.90 3.01 10.64
C SER A 149 1.27 3.52 11.95
N ALA A 150 2.09 3.81 12.97
CA ALA A 150 1.62 4.34 14.25
C ALA A 150 1.14 5.81 14.18
N ALA A 151 1.49 6.55 13.13
CA ALA A 151 0.91 7.88 12.88
C ALA A 151 -0.55 7.78 12.35
N PHE A 152 -0.86 6.69 11.66
CA PHE A 152 -2.14 6.48 10.99
C PHE A 152 -3.10 5.55 11.74
N PHE A 153 -2.61 4.54 12.46
CA PHE A 153 -3.40 3.44 13.00
C PHE A 153 -2.94 3.02 14.39
N ASP A 154 -3.90 2.59 15.21
CA ASP A 154 -3.62 1.84 16.44
C ASP A 154 -2.99 0.46 16.14
N SER A 155 -2.38 -0.16 17.15
CA SER A 155 -1.79 -1.49 17.04
C SER A 155 -2.85 -2.53 16.65
N GLY A 156 -2.53 -3.39 15.69
CA GLY A 156 -3.46 -4.39 15.13
C GLY A 156 -4.67 -3.84 14.36
N SER A 157 -4.83 -2.52 14.25
CA SER A 157 -5.98 -1.86 13.61
C SER A 157 -5.68 -1.41 12.18
N ALA A 158 -6.73 -1.35 11.34
CA ALA A 158 -6.72 -0.68 10.03
C ALA A 158 -7.65 0.57 10.00
N THR A 159 -8.19 0.99 11.14
CA THR A 159 -9.01 2.20 11.26
C THR A 159 -8.12 3.44 11.40
N LEU A 160 -8.30 4.42 10.52
CA LEU A 160 -7.52 5.66 10.53
C LEU A 160 -7.84 6.54 11.75
N SER A 161 -6.79 6.89 12.50
CA SER A 161 -6.84 7.82 13.63
C SER A 161 -7.16 9.26 13.19
N PRO A 162 -7.69 10.13 14.07
CA PRO A 162 -7.93 11.53 13.73
C PRO A 162 -6.67 12.30 13.29
N ALA A 163 -5.54 12.06 13.95
CA ALA A 163 -4.25 12.64 13.57
C ALA A 163 -3.78 12.14 12.19
N GLY A 164 -3.94 10.83 11.93
CA GLY A 164 -3.64 10.22 10.64
C GLY A 164 -4.47 10.82 9.50
N LYS A 165 -5.75 11.09 9.73
CA LYS A 165 -6.62 11.76 8.75
C LYS A 165 -6.16 13.18 8.44
N GLY A 166 -5.67 13.94 9.42
CA GLY A 166 -5.08 15.26 9.19
C GLY A 166 -3.89 15.21 8.24
N ILE A 167 -2.92 14.34 8.51
CA ILE A 167 -1.73 14.14 7.65
C ILE A 167 -2.14 13.71 6.23
N LEU A 168 -3.15 12.84 6.10
CA LEU A 168 -3.64 12.40 4.79
C LEU A 168 -4.43 13.50 4.05
N HIS A 169 -5.10 14.41 4.75
CA HIS A 169 -5.79 15.55 4.14
C HIS A 169 -4.77 16.51 3.48
N ASP A 170 -3.71 16.87 4.19
CA ASP A 170 -2.60 17.69 3.65
C ASP A 170 -1.96 17.05 2.40
N VAL A 171 -1.77 15.72 2.42
CA VAL A 171 -1.29 14.96 1.25
C VAL A 171 -2.32 14.97 0.13
N ALA A 172 -3.62 14.80 0.42
CA ALA A 172 -4.67 14.76 -0.57
C ALA A 172 -4.84 16.09 -1.31
N ASP A 173 -4.82 17.22 -0.60
CA ASP A 173 -4.89 18.56 -1.19
C ASP A 173 -3.72 18.83 -2.14
N ASN A 174 -2.51 18.40 -1.78
CA ASN A 174 -1.38 18.45 -2.68
C ASN A 174 -1.59 17.57 -3.93
N LEU A 175 -2.07 16.33 -3.78
CA LEU A 175 -2.34 15.40 -4.89
C LEU A 175 -3.49 15.83 -5.83
N LYS A 176 -4.37 16.74 -5.38
CA LYS A 176 -5.42 17.38 -6.16
C LYS A 176 -4.88 18.50 -7.09
N SER A 177 -3.65 19.00 -6.87
CA SER A 177 -3.04 20.04 -7.71
C SER A 177 -2.60 19.56 -9.11
N GLU A 178 -2.59 20.48 -10.08
CA GLU A 178 -2.18 20.19 -11.48
C GLU A 178 -0.76 19.58 -11.58
N LYS A 179 0.14 19.88 -10.63
CA LYS A 179 1.51 19.33 -10.55
C LYS A 179 1.52 17.79 -10.47
N PHE A 180 0.49 17.19 -9.89
CA PHE A 180 0.37 15.73 -9.71
C PHE A 180 -0.76 15.10 -10.53
N LYS A 181 -1.30 15.83 -11.52
CA LYS A 181 -2.38 15.36 -12.40
C LYS A 181 -2.02 14.08 -13.15
N ASP A 182 -0.82 14.06 -13.73
CA ASP A 182 -0.28 12.96 -14.53
C ASP A 182 0.51 11.92 -13.68
N TYR A 183 0.11 11.69 -12.42
CA TYR A 183 0.73 10.68 -11.54
C TYR A 183 -0.30 9.64 -11.07
N GLN A 184 0.12 8.38 -11.01
CA GLN A 184 -0.54 7.35 -10.22
C GLN A 184 -0.02 7.39 -8.77
N VAL A 185 -0.90 7.03 -7.84
CA VAL A 185 -0.66 6.98 -6.40
C VAL A 185 -0.85 5.53 -5.97
N THR A 186 0.23 4.84 -5.65
CA THR A 186 0.18 3.50 -5.05
C THR A 186 0.44 3.64 -3.56
N VAL A 187 -0.48 3.12 -2.75
CA VAL A 187 -0.32 3.02 -1.30
C VAL A 187 0.13 1.60 -0.96
N GLU A 188 1.28 1.48 -0.32
CA GLU A 188 1.97 0.23 -0.01
C GLU A 188 1.99 0.02 1.52
N GLY A 189 1.29 -0.99 2.02
CA GLY A 189 1.21 -1.32 3.45
C GLY A 189 2.23 -2.38 3.84
N HIS A 190 2.93 -2.19 4.96
CA HIS A 190 3.92 -3.12 5.49
C HIS A 190 3.74 -3.39 6.99
N THR A 191 4.21 -4.55 7.44
CA THR A 191 4.30 -4.95 8.85
C THR A 191 5.75 -5.25 9.24
N ASP A 192 5.96 -5.53 10.51
CA ASP A 192 7.06 -6.35 10.99
C ASP A 192 6.71 -7.85 10.86
N ASP A 193 7.65 -8.71 11.23
CA ASP A 193 7.50 -10.17 11.24
C ASP A 193 6.75 -10.70 12.48
N ALA A 194 6.11 -9.83 13.26
CA ALA A 194 5.30 -10.26 14.41
C ALA A 194 4.01 -10.90 13.87
N PRO A 195 3.72 -12.18 14.19
CA PRO A 195 2.55 -12.84 13.64
C PRO A 195 1.26 -12.30 14.29
N ILE A 196 0.43 -11.62 13.50
CA ILE A 196 -0.97 -11.36 13.87
C ILE A 196 -1.83 -12.57 13.47
N ASN A 197 -2.79 -12.91 14.33
CA ASN A 197 -3.90 -13.81 14.02
C ASN A 197 -5.13 -13.34 14.80
N THR A 198 -6.09 -12.75 14.09
CA THR A 198 -7.34 -12.21 14.65
C THR A 198 -8.51 -12.53 13.71
N SER A 199 -9.74 -12.41 14.19
CA SER A 199 -10.95 -12.64 13.37
C SER A 199 -11.10 -11.67 12.19
N LEU A 200 -10.49 -10.47 12.26
CA LEU A 200 -10.48 -9.47 11.19
C LEU A 200 -9.24 -9.57 10.30
N PHE A 201 -8.08 -9.91 10.90
CA PHE A 201 -6.79 -10.04 10.21
C PHE A 201 -6.14 -11.38 10.60
N PRO A 202 -6.39 -12.46 9.84
CA PRO A 202 -5.80 -13.78 10.08
C PRO A 202 -4.27 -13.82 9.90
N SER A 203 -3.70 -12.90 9.10
CA SER A 203 -2.26 -12.72 8.94
C SER A 203 -1.88 -11.26 8.65
N ASN A 204 -0.57 -11.02 8.53
CA ASN A 204 -0.01 -9.73 8.15
C ASN A 204 -0.38 -9.31 6.70
N TRP A 205 -0.78 -10.24 5.83
CA TRP A 205 -1.27 -9.90 4.48
C TRP A 205 -2.60 -9.15 4.53
N GLU A 206 -3.56 -9.62 5.34
CA GLU A 206 -4.84 -8.94 5.50
C GLU A 206 -4.68 -7.60 6.22
N LEU A 207 -3.87 -7.54 7.28
CA LEU A 207 -3.61 -6.27 8.00
C LEU A 207 -2.95 -5.21 7.10
N SER A 208 -1.91 -5.59 6.36
CA SER A 208 -1.19 -4.65 5.47
C SER A 208 -2.07 -4.19 4.30
N THR A 209 -2.82 -5.10 3.68
CA THR A 209 -3.75 -4.79 2.58
C THR A 209 -4.90 -3.90 3.07
N ALA A 210 -5.48 -4.19 4.25
CA ALA A 210 -6.54 -3.38 4.83
C ALA A 210 -6.09 -1.96 5.18
N ARG A 211 -4.87 -1.79 5.72
CA ARG A 211 -4.28 -0.47 5.98
C ARG A 211 -4.08 0.34 4.69
N ALA A 212 -3.53 -0.27 3.64
CA ALA A 212 -3.38 0.39 2.34
C ALA A 212 -4.75 0.76 1.73
N ALA A 213 -5.74 -0.13 1.83
CA ALA A 213 -7.10 0.12 1.37
C ALA A 213 -7.82 1.22 2.16
N ALA A 214 -7.59 1.34 3.47
CA ALA A 214 -8.16 2.42 4.30
C ALA A 214 -7.64 3.81 3.90
N VAL A 215 -6.34 3.93 3.59
CA VAL A 215 -5.75 5.18 3.08
C VAL A 215 -6.26 5.50 1.67
N VAL A 216 -6.34 4.51 0.77
CA VAL A 216 -6.95 4.69 -0.56
C VAL A 216 -8.42 5.09 -0.46
N ARG A 217 -9.18 4.53 0.49
CA ARG A 217 -10.57 4.93 0.74
C ARG A 217 -10.66 6.38 1.20
N PHE A 218 -9.80 6.80 2.13
CA PHE A 218 -9.73 8.21 2.54
C PHE A 218 -9.41 9.13 1.35
N PHE A 219 -8.47 8.76 0.48
CA PHE A 219 -8.17 9.53 -0.75
C PHE A 219 -9.33 9.57 -1.76
N LEU A 220 -10.17 8.53 -1.85
CA LEU A 220 -11.41 8.58 -2.64
C LEU A 220 -12.43 9.56 -2.05
N ASP A 221 -12.58 9.54 -0.72
CA ASP A 221 -13.51 10.42 0.00
C ASP A 221 -13.05 11.89 -0.02
N GLU A 222 -11.74 12.13 -0.10
CA GLU A 222 -11.11 13.43 -0.40
C GLU A 222 -11.24 13.88 -1.87
N GLY A 223 -11.85 13.08 -2.75
CA GLY A 223 -12.12 13.43 -4.15
C GLY A 223 -11.00 13.09 -5.14
N ILE A 224 -9.99 12.30 -4.77
CA ILE A 224 -8.98 11.84 -5.73
C ILE A 224 -9.58 10.77 -6.65
N SER A 225 -9.43 10.98 -7.97
CA SER A 225 -9.89 10.04 -9.01
C SER A 225 -9.41 8.61 -8.76
N ALA A 226 -10.37 7.67 -8.67
CA ALA A 226 -10.12 6.25 -8.43
C ALA A 226 -9.15 5.62 -9.45
N GLN A 227 -9.16 6.12 -10.69
CA GLN A 227 -8.27 5.67 -11.77
C GLN A 227 -6.79 6.00 -11.50
N LYS A 228 -6.49 6.94 -10.60
CA LYS A 228 -5.12 7.26 -10.15
C LYS A 228 -4.66 6.39 -8.97
N LEU A 229 -5.57 5.78 -8.21
CA LEU A 229 -5.29 5.16 -6.92
C LEU A 229 -5.06 3.64 -7.03
N ARG A 230 -4.12 3.12 -6.23
CA ARG A 230 -3.85 1.69 -6.06
C ARG A 230 -3.54 1.39 -4.59
N ALA A 231 -3.94 0.21 -4.11
CA ALA A 231 -3.56 -0.32 -2.80
C ALA A 231 -2.78 -1.63 -2.98
N ALA A 232 -1.72 -1.82 -2.19
CA ALA A 232 -0.95 -3.06 -2.12
C ALA A 232 -0.61 -3.37 -0.65
N GLY A 233 -0.82 -4.61 -0.22
CA GLY A 233 -0.28 -5.14 1.04
C GLY A 233 0.93 -6.01 0.76
N TYR A 234 2.00 -5.81 1.53
CA TYR A 234 3.27 -6.53 1.40
C TYR A 234 3.65 -7.35 2.64
N ALA A 235 2.84 -7.31 3.69
CA ALA A 235 3.15 -7.92 4.99
C ALA A 235 4.59 -7.54 5.43
N ASP A 236 5.35 -8.51 5.90
CA ASP A 236 6.74 -8.43 6.35
C ASP A 236 7.78 -8.68 5.24
N THR A 237 7.33 -8.97 4.00
CA THR A 237 8.21 -9.45 2.91
C THR A 237 9.18 -8.41 2.33
N PHE A 238 8.94 -7.12 2.58
CA PHE A 238 9.81 -6.01 2.18
C PHE A 238 10.18 -5.12 3.38
N PRO A 239 11.05 -5.60 4.30
CA PRO A 239 11.53 -4.83 5.43
C PRO A 239 12.57 -3.79 4.99
N LYS A 240 12.59 -2.63 5.65
CA LYS A 240 13.67 -1.62 5.51
C LYS A 240 14.91 -1.99 6.32
N ALA A 241 14.73 -2.64 7.47
CA ALA A 241 15.82 -3.10 8.33
C ALA A 241 15.53 -4.52 8.87
N PRO A 242 16.53 -5.35 9.21
CA PRO A 242 16.29 -6.71 9.69
C PRO A 242 15.40 -6.73 10.95
N ASN A 243 14.27 -7.43 10.90
CA ASN A 243 13.36 -7.56 12.04
C ASN A 243 14.02 -8.21 13.28
N ARG A 244 15.07 -9.02 13.05
CA ARG A 244 15.76 -9.82 14.08
C ARG A 244 17.27 -9.67 13.98
N ASP A 245 17.95 -9.93 15.10
CA ASP A 245 19.40 -10.09 15.16
C ASP A 245 19.85 -11.49 14.69
N GLU A 246 21.17 -11.69 14.63
CA GLU A 246 21.82 -12.96 14.28
C GLU A 246 21.41 -14.15 15.18
N LYS A 247 20.76 -13.89 16.33
CA LYS A 247 20.30 -14.86 17.32
C LYS A 247 18.79 -15.07 17.26
N GLY A 248 18.11 -14.51 16.25
CA GLY A 248 16.65 -14.60 16.07
C GLY A 248 15.83 -13.75 17.04
N ARG A 249 16.46 -12.86 17.82
CA ARG A 249 15.78 -11.96 18.76
C ARG A 249 15.26 -10.75 18.02
N ALA A 250 14.03 -10.33 18.29
CA ALA A 250 13.43 -9.15 17.68
C ALA A 250 14.24 -7.87 17.98
N ILE A 251 14.33 -6.97 17.00
CA ILE A 251 14.92 -5.63 17.14
C ILE A 251 13.75 -4.62 17.08
N PRO A 252 13.26 -4.11 18.22
CA PRO A 252 12.02 -3.31 18.28
C PRO A 252 12.04 -2.06 17.40
N GLU A 253 13.21 -1.43 17.26
CA GLU A 253 13.44 -0.22 16.47
C GLU A 253 13.30 -0.52 14.97
N ASN A 254 13.87 -1.63 14.50
CA ASN A 254 13.76 -2.08 13.10
C ASN A 254 12.33 -2.53 12.79
N GLN A 255 11.69 -3.27 13.70
CA GLN A 255 10.27 -3.62 13.58
C GLN A 255 9.38 -2.37 13.50
N ALA A 256 9.67 -1.33 14.29
CA ALA A 256 8.96 -0.05 14.22
C ALA A 256 9.15 0.68 12.88
N GLN A 257 10.35 0.62 12.28
CA GLN A 257 10.60 1.15 10.93
C GLN A 257 9.94 0.31 9.82
N ASN A 258 9.78 -1.00 10.03
CA ASN A 258 9.15 -1.89 9.06
C ASN A 258 7.62 -1.72 9.02
N ARG A 259 6.98 -1.51 10.18
CA ARG A 259 5.55 -1.15 10.32
C ARG A 259 5.26 0.26 9.76
N ARG A 260 5.18 0.39 8.44
CA ARG A 260 4.98 1.66 7.72
C ARG A 260 3.88 1.57 6.65
N VAL A 261 3.42 2.73 6.20
CA VAL A 261 2.73 2.89 4.91
C VAL A 261 3.59 3.78 4.02
N VAL A 262 3.78 3.35 2.77
CA VAL A 262 4.43 4.15 1.73
C VAL A 262 3.35 4.72 0.82
N ILE A 263 3.42 6.01 0.54
CA ILE A 263 2.63 6.66 -0.52
C ILE A 263 3.58 6.96 -1.66
N LYS A 264 3.42 6.22 -2.75
CA LYS A 264 4.34 6.18 -3.89
C LYS A 264 3.70 6.84 -5.11
N LEU A 265 4.39 7.83 -5.66
CA LEU A 265 3.94 8.64 -6.78
C LEU A 265 4.75 8.27 -8.03
N GLU A 266 4.07 7.73 -9.03
CA GLU A 266 4.67 7.29 -10.30
C GLU A 266 4.10 8.09 -11.47
N LYS A 267 4.96 8.80 -12.22
CA LYS A 267 4.52 9.63 -13.34
C LYS A 267 4.05 8.76 -14.51
N ILE A 268 2.81 8.99 -14.96
CA ILE A 268 2.21 8.33 -16.12
C ILE A 268 2.81 8.97 -17.39
N GLU A 269 3.42 8.18 -18.25
CA GLU A 269 3.70 8.62 -19.62
C GLU A 269 2.40 8.57 -20.44
N LYS A 270 2.04 9.70 -21.05
CA LYS A 270 0.96 9.75 -22.03
C LYS A 270 1.45 9.11 -23.32
N THR A 271 0.94 7.92 -23.62
CA THR A 271 1.08 7.30 -24.95
C THR A 271 0.23 8.11 -25.93
N SER A 272 0.89 8.96 -26.73
CA SER A 272 0.29 9.68 -27.87
C SER A 272 0.09 8.77 -29.08
#